data_AF-A0A0F7ZX30-F1
#
_entry.id   AF-A0A0F7ZX30-F1
#
_cell.length_a   1.000
_cell.length_b   1.000
_cell.length_c   1.000
_cell.angle_alpha   90.00
_cell.angle_beta   90.00
_cell.angle_gamma   90.00
#
_symmetry.space_group_name_H-M   'P 1'
#
loop_
_entity.id
_entity.type
_entity.pdbx_description
1 polymer ?
#
loop_
_entity_poly.entity_id
_entity_poly.type
_entity_poly.pdbx_seq_one_letter_code
_entity_poly.pdbx_strand_id
1 'polypeptide(L)' 'MARDLVLLTGATGMIGFKTLAVLLEAGYQVRAAVRNQAGFDKISALKPITP' A
#
# COMPACT_ATOMS: atom_id res chain seq x y z
N MET A 1 16.29 5.90 -11.81
CA MET A 1 16.02 4.47 -11.52
C MET A 1 14.52 4.30 -11.54
N ALA A 2 13.98 3.31 -12.25
CA ALA A 2 12.54 3.06 -12.19
C ALA A 2 12.20 2.77 -10.72
N ARG A 3 11.39 3.61 -10.11
CA ARG A 3 10.72 3.38 -8.81
C ARG A 3 10.07 1.99 -8.86
N ASP A 4 10.74 0.99 -8.27
CA ASP A 4 10.37 -0.40 -8.46
C ASP A 4 8.92 -0.65 -8.02
N LEU A 5 8.19 -1.41 -8.83
CA LEU A 5 6.79 -1.74 -8.61
C LEU A 5 6.67 -2.98 -7.73
N VAL A 6 6.03 -2.84 -6.58
CA VAL A 6 5.79 -3.93 -5.63
C VAL A 6 4.32 -4.33 -5.63
N LEU A 7 4.04 -5.63 -5.81
CA LEU A 7 2.73 -6.21 -5.52
C LEU A 7 2.67 -6.62 -4.05
N LEU A 8 1.76 -6.02 -3.29
CA LEU A 8 1.55 -6.31 -1.88
C LEU A 8 0.18 -6.95 -1.67
N THR A 9 0.17 -8.17 -1.12
CA THR A 9 -1.06 -8.85 -0.68
C THR A 9 -1.36 -8.54 0.78
N GLY A 10 -2.63 -8.52 1.17
CA GLY A 10 -3.00 -8.41 2.59
C GLY A 10 -2.71 -7.02 3.20
N ALA A 11 -2.64 -5.99 2.37
CA ALA A 11 -2.34 -4.60 2.76
C ALA A 11 -3.33 -4.00 3.79
N THR A 12 -4.49 -4.63 4.00
CA THR A 12 -5.54 -4.21 4.94
C THR A 12 -5.40 -4.82 6.34
N GLY A 13 -4.47 -5.76 6.53
CA GLY A 13 -4.13 -6.32 7.84
C GLY A 13 -3.02 -5.54 8.52
N MET A 14 -2.76 -5.80 9.81
CA MET A 14 -1.75 -5.07 10.60
C MET A 14 -0.36 -5.09 9.94
N ILE A 15 0.16 -6.27 9.61
CA ILE A 15 1.51 -6.42 9.05
C ILE A 15 1.57 -5.82 7.65
N GLY A 16 0.63 -6.19 6.77
CA GLY A 16 0.58 -5.67 5.40
C GLY A 16 0.45 -4.15 5.34
N PHE A 17 -0.33 -3.55 6.25
CA PHE A 17 -0.44 -2.10 6.32
C PHE A 17 0.87 -1.42 6.74
N LYS A 18 1.57 -1.96 7.77
CA LYS A 18 2.88 -1.44 8.15
C LYS A 18 3.90 -1.56 7.02
N THR A 19 3.90 -2.69 6.31
CA THR A 19 4.74 -2.89 5.13
C THR A 19 4.41 -1.89 4.02
N LEU A 20 3.12 -1.64 3.75
CA LEU A 20 2.68 -0.63 2.79
C LEU A 20 3.27 0.74 3.11
N ALA A 21 3.18 1.19 4.37
CA ALA A 21 3.73 2.48 4.78
C ALA A 21 5.24 2.58 4.51
N VAL A 22 6.01 1.57 4.95
CA VAL A 22 7.47 1.53 4.75
C VAL A 22 7.86 1.55 3.27
N LEU A 23 7.13 0.81 2.42
CA LEU A 23 7.39 0.79 0.97
C LEU A 23 7.12 2.17 0.33
N LEU A 24 6.02 2.83 0.71
CA LEU A 24 5.68 4.15 0.19
C LEU A 24 6.66 5.24 0.66
N GLU A 25 7.11 5.19 1.92
CA GLU A 25 8.15 6.07 2.47
C GLU A 25 9.48 5.89 1.75
N ALA A 26 9.83 4.67 1.37
CA ALA A 26 11.03 4.35 0.61
C ALA A 26 10.91 4.69 -0.90
N GLY A 27 9.76 5.21 -1.36
CA GLY A 27 9.56 5.67 -2.73
C GLY A 27 9.18 4.59 -3.74
N TYR A 28 8.79 3.40 -3.27
CA TYR A 28 8.30 2.32 -4.15
C TYR A 28 6.88 2.63 -4.64
N GLN A 29 6.55 2.16 -5.85
CA GLN A 29 5.16 2.11 -6.30
C GLN A 29 4.53 0.80 -5.81
N VAL A 30 3.35 0.88 -5.21
CA VAL A 30 2.69 -0.31 -4.63
C VAL A 30 1.35 -0.59 -5.28
N ARG A 31 1.12 -1.84 -5.69
CA ARG A 31 -0.21 -2.37 -6.04
C ARG A 31 -0.69 -3.24 -4.90
N ALA A 32 -1.79 -2.88 -4.27
CA ALA A 32 -2.39 -3.67 -3.20
C ALA A 32 -3.42 -4.66 -3.74
N ALA A 33 -3.16 -5.96 -3.60
CA ALA A 33 -4.16 -6.99 -3.83
C ALA A 33 -4.94 -7.24 -2.53
N VAL A 34 -6.21 -6.86 -2.54
CA VAL A 34 -7.12 -6.97 -1.38
C VAL A 34 -8.27 -7.93 -1.68
N ARG A 35 -8.92 -8.45 -0.63
CA ARG A 35 -10.01 -9.43 -0.78
C ARG A 35 -11.32 -8.82 -1.28
N ASN A 36 -11.57 -7.54 -1.00
CA ASN A 36 -12.81 -6.85 -1.37
C ASN A 36 -12.60 -5.33 -1.46
N GLN A 37 -13.56 -4.66 -2.07
CA GLN A 37 -13.53 -3.22 -2.30
C GLN A 37 -13.47 -2.41 -0.99
N ALA A 38 -14.28 -2.78 0.01
CA ALA A 38 -14.29 -2.10 1.30
C ALA A 38 -12.92 -2.08 2.00
N GLY A 39 -12.10 -3.10 1.79
CA GLY A 39 -10.71 -3.13 2.26
C GLY A 39 -9.81 -2.13 1.52
N PHE A 40 -9.99 -2.01 0.21
CA PHE A 40 -9.28 -1.00 -0.59
C PHE A 40 -9.68 0.42 -0.17
N ASP A 41 -10.99 0.68 -0.03
CA ASP A 41 -11.51 2.01 0.29
C ASP A 41 -10.95 2.52 1.63
N LYS A 42 -10.77 1.62 2.60
CA LYS A 42 -10.15 1.95 3.90
C LYS A 42 -8.73 2.49 3.77
N ILE A 43 -7.91 1.90 2.89
CA ILE A 43 -6.50 2.31 2.74
C ILE A 43 -6.36 3.50 1.78
N SER A 44 -7.23 3.62 0.76
CA SER A 44 -7.18 4.73 -0.21
C SER A 44 -7.75 6.04 0.34
N ALA A 45 -8.62 5.99 1.35
CA ALA A 45 -9.15 7.18 2.03
C ALA A 45 -8.16 7.84 3.00
N LEU A 46 -7.04 7.19 3.29
CA LEU A 46 -6.01 7.72 4.19
C LEU A 46 -5.22 8.83 3.50
N LYS A 47 -4.63 9.72 4.30
CA LYS A 47 -3.77 10.78 3.77
C LYS A 47 -2.57 10.16 3.03
N PRO A 48 -2.24 10.64 1.82
CA PRO A 48 -1.04 10.21 1.11
C PRO A 48 0.21 10.47 1.96
N ILE A 49 1.08 9.45 2.05
CA ILE A 49 2.38 9.55 2.71
C ILE A 49 3.43 10.14 1.76
N THR A 50 3.23 9.94 0.46
CA THR A 50 4.10 10.46 -0.61
C THR A 50 3.40 11.63 -1.31
N PRO A 51 4.09 12.76 -1.56
CA PRO A 51 3.54 13.93 -2.25
C PRO A 51 3.20 13.68 -3.73
#